data_AF-B7Q5I0-F1
#
_entry.id   AF-B7Q5I0-F1
#
_cell.length_a   1.000
_cell.length_b   1.000
_cell.length_c   1.000
_cell.angle_alpha   90.00
_cell.angle_beta   90.00
_cell.angle_gamma   90.00
#
_symmetry.space_group_name_H-M   'P 1'
#
loop_
_entity.id
_entity.type
_entity.pdbx_description
1 polymer ?
#
loop_
_entity_poly.entity_id
_entity_poly.type
_entity_poly.pdbx_seq_one_letter_code
_entity_poly.pdbx_strand_id
1 'polypeptide(L)'
;MPSMRTTMVMTEIIVTALAKSRVVTFPGCVDPWESKVLRAGCGAHFRVPICNNVPWETIPSYVDANSAVYLADSRGEGRPPKVEAEQTADDEESSSDEDSEYEGDVRFVVKTSDGQKLRVDRSYRDASELEACRQVVLPCHDYTAVTYPARRPSVLVVGGEAQGLSTQAHKLAVDCGGSRVHVPSDNEVESLNTAVAASIILFEMRRQIMLAASASQSSHKQADASA
;
A
#
# COMPACT_ATOMS: atom_id res chain seq x y z
N MET A 1 -30.20 23.26 -4.93
CA MET A 1 -29.02 22.96 -5.78
C MET A 1 -27.93 22.37 -4.89
N PRO A 2 -27.37 21.19 -5.18
CA PRO A 2 -26.30 20.61 -4.38
C PRO A 2 -25.00 21.42 -4.55
N SER A 3 -24.33 21.70 -3.44
CA SER A 3 -23.03 22.39 -3.42
C SER A 3 -21.95 21.51 -4.07
N MET A 4 -21.18 22.08 -4.99
CA MET A 4 -19.97 21.45 -5.55
C MET A 4 -18.89 21.39 -4.47
N ARG A 5 -18.91 20.34 -3.64
CA ARG A 5 -17.77 19.99 -2.78
C ARG A 5 -16.68 19.35 -3.64
N THR A 6 -15.43 19.78 -3.45
CA THR A 6 -14.25 19.32 -4.16
C THR A 6 -14.04 17.81 -3.97
N THR A 7 -14.53 17.02 -4.91
CA THR A 7 -14.34 15.56 -4.95
C THR A 7 -13.00 15.25 -5.60
N MET A 8 -11.95 15.30 -4.78
CA MET A 8 -10.66 14.65 -4.99
C MET A 8 -10.11 14.10 -3.66
N VAL A 9 -11.00 13.60 -2.79
CA VAL A 9 -10.57 12.88 -1.59
C VAL A 9 -10.12 11.49 -2.04
N MET A 10 -8.85 11.37 -2.45
CA MET A 10 -8.22 10.05 -2.55
C MET A 10 -8.15 9.47 -1.14
N THR A 11 -9.01 8.51 -0.86
CA THR A 11 -8.82 7.51 0.19
C THR A 11 -7.77 6.49 -0.28
N GLU A 12 -7.23 5.69 0.63
CA GLU A 12 -5.87 5.12 0.57
C GLU A 12 -5.49 4.30 -0.68
N ILE A 13 -4.28 4.54 -1.20
CA ILE A 13 -3.74 3.82 -2.37
C ILE A 13 -2.50 3.02 -1.97
N ILE A 14 -2.49 1.72 -2.23
CA ILE A 14 -1.25 0.93 -2.22
C ILE A 14 -0.67 0.88 -3.63
N VAL A 15 0.57 1.34 -3.77
CA VAL A 15 1.38 1.19 -4.98
C VAL A 15 2.44 0.12 -4.74
N THR A 16 2.24 -1.06 -5.29
CA THR A 16 3.24 -2.13 -5.24
C THR A 16 4.24 -1.95 -6.36
N ALA A 17 5.49 -1.71 -5.98
CA ALA A 17 6.59 -1.33 -6.87
C ALA A 17 7.75 -2.33 -6.79
N LEU A 18 7.56 -3.55 -7.33
CA LEU A 18 8.62 -4.38 -7.93
C LEU A 18 8.05 -5.61 -8.64
N ALA A 19 8.75 -6.08 -9.69
CA ALA A 19 8.45 -7.24 -10.58
C ALA A 19 7.11 -7.25 -11.33
N LYS A 20 6.00 -6.86 -10.69
CA LYS A 20 4.67 -6.66 -11.30
C LYS A 20 4.06 -5.37 -10.75
N SER A 21 4.57 -4.22 -11.21
CA SER A 21 4.06 -2.90 -10.83
C SER A 21 2.54 -2.89 -10.94
N ARG A 22 1.85 -2.64 -9.82
CA ARG A 22 0.38 -2.65 -9.74
C ARG A 22 -0.09 -1.62 -8.73
N VAL A 23 -1.31 -1.13 -8.94
CA VAL A 23 -2.02 -0.29 -7.96
C VAL A 23 -3.12 -1.12 -7.35
N VAL A 24 -3.27 -1.06 -6.03
CA VAL A 24 -4.36 -1.67 -5.27
C VAL A 24 -5.10 -0.56 -4.55
N THR A 25 -6.39 -0.42 -4.80
CA THR A 25 -7.27 0.51 -4.10
C THR A 25 -8.20 -0.25 -3.16
N PHE A 26 -8.52 0.35 -2.02
CA PHE A 26 -9.32 -0.24 -0.95
C PHE A 26 -10.75 0.35 -0.93
N PRO A 27 -11.70 -0.27 -0.21
CA PRO A 27 -12.98 0.35 0.09
C PRO A 27 -12.82 1.80 0.58
N GLY A 28 -13.69 2.68 0.09
CA GLY A 28 -13.62 4.13 0.31
C GLY A 28 -12.81 4.92 -0.73
N CYS A 29 -11.98 4.27 -1.55
CA CYS A 29 -11.23 4.96 -2.61
C CYS A 29 -12.12 5.57 -3.71
N VAL A 30 -11.60 6.61 -4.37
CA VAL A 30 -12.16 7.07 -5.65
C VAL A 30 -11.95 5.98 -6.70
N ASP A 31 -12.99 5.69 -7.48
CA ASP A 31 -12.90 4.73 -8.58
C ASP A 31 -11.83 5.14 -9.61
N PRO A 32 -10.78 4.33 -9.87
CA PRO A 32 -9.76 4.60 -10.87
C PRO A 32 -10.31 4.73 -12.30
N TRP A 33 -11.52 4.22 -12.56
CA TRP A 33 -12.18 4.33 -13.87
C TRP A 33 -13.08 5.58 -14.00
N GLU A 34 -13.15 6.43 -12.98
CA GLU A 34 -13.88 7.70 -13.05
C GLU A 34 -13.22 8.69 -14.04
N SER A 35 -14.04 9.51 -14.69
CA SER A 35 -13.63 10.37 -15.80
C SER A 35 -12.52 11.38 -15.46
N LYS A 36 -12.44 11.91 -14.25
CA LYS A 36 -11.33 12.79 -13.82
C LYS A 36 -10.07 11.97 -13.57
N VAL A 37 -10.18 10.81 -12.92
CA VAL A 37 -9.03 9.94 -12.60
C VAL A 37 -8.39 9.40 -13.89
N LEU A 38 -9.19 8.89 -14.82
CA LEU A 38 -8.73 8.44 -16.14
C LEU A 38 -7.97 9.54 -16.91
N ARG A 39 -8.48 10.78 -16.90
CA ARG A 39 -7.81 11.93 -17.51
C ARG A 39 -6.50 12.28 -16.79
N ALA A 40 -6.51 12.34 -15.47
CA ALA A 40 -5.34 12.66 -14.66
C ALA A 40 -4.21 11.64 -14.84
N GLY A 41 -4.54 10.35 -14.93
CA GLY A 41 -3.56 9.28 -15.15
C GLY A 41 -3.04 9.17 -16.58
N CYS A 42 -3.45 10.03 -17.53
CA CYS A 42 -2.87 10.15 -18.88
C CYS A 42 -2.65 8.80 -19.63
N GLY A 43 -3.58 7.85 -19.47
CA GLY A 43 -3.49 6.52 -20.09
C GLY A 43 -2.56 5.51 -19.39
N ALA A 44 -2.03 5.81 -18.20
CA ALA A 44 -1.27 4.86 -17.38
C ALA A 44 -2.13 3.67 -16.90
N HIS A 45 -3.44 3.88 -16.72
CA HIS A 45 -4.45 2.86 -16.39
C HIS A 45 -4.43 1.62 -17.31
N PHE A 46 -4.00 1.79 -18.56
CA PHE A 46 -3.91 0.69 -19.56
C PHE A 46 -2.54 0.00 -19.58
N ARG A 47 -1.58 0.44 -18.77
CA ARG A 47 -0.20 -0.08 -18.71
C ARG A 47 0.16 -0.68 -17.36
N VAL A 48 -0.51 -0.25 -16.30
CA VAL A 48 -0.31 -0.72 -14.92
C VAL A 48 -1.57 -1.48 -14.50
N PRO A 49 -1.49 -2.77 -14.13
CA PRO A 49 -2.61 -3.48 -13.52
C PRO A 49 -3.15 -2.74 -12.30
N ILE A 50 -4.47 -2.52 -12.27
CA ILE A 50 -5.19 -1.90 -11.16
C ILE A 50 -6.15 -2.93 -10.58
N CYS A 51 -5.99 -3.25 -9.30
CA CYS A 51 -6.92 -4.06 -8.53
C CYS A 51 -7.82 -3.11 -7.75
N ASN A 52 -9.08 -2.98 -8.20
CA ASN A 52 -10.02 -2.01 -7.63
C ASN A 52 -10.79 -2.61 -6.44
N ASN A 53 -11.06 -1.80 -5.42
CA ASN A 53 -11.92 -2.11 -4.28
C ASN A 53 -11.58 -3.45 -3.58
N VAL A 54 -10.30 -3.66 -3.30
CA VAL A 54 -9.78 -4.89 -2.68
C VAL A 54 -10.04 -4.86 -1.16
N PRO A 55 -10.78 -5.82 -0.58
CA PRO A 55 -10.98 -5.88 0.87
C PRO A 55 -9.67 -6.13 1.62
N TRP A 56 -9.42 -5.41 2.71
CA TRP A 56 -8.19 -5.48 3.50
C TRP A 56 -7.82 -6.90 3.93
N GLU A 57 -8.80 -7.73 4.30
CA GLU A 57 -8.59 -9.13 4.66
C GLU A 57 -7.94 -9.98 3.55
N THR A 58 -8.09 -9.59 2.28
CA THR A 58 -7.50 -10.30 1.14
C THR A 58 -6.07 -9.86 0.82
N ILE A 59 -5.51 -8.89 1.55
CA ILE A 59 -4.17 -8.34 1.31
C ILE A 59 -3.04 -9.39 1.23
N PRO A 60 -3.06 -10.55 1.94
CA PRO A 60 -2.02 -11.58 1.81
C PRO A 60 -2.00 -12.29 0.44
N SER A 61 -2.98 -12.00 -0.43
CA SER A 61 -3.02 -12.43 -1.84
C SER A 61 -2.33 -11.46 -2.79
N TYR A 62 -2.12 -10.20 -2.39
CA TYR A 62 -1.55 -9.14 -3.21
C TYR A 62 -0.16 -8.70 -2.73
N VAL A 63 0.08 -8.77 -1.43
CA VAL A 63 1.36 -8.49 -0.76
C VAL A 63 1.84 -9.78 -0.10
N ASP A 64 3.07 -10.19 -0.44
CA ASP A 64 3.73 -11.32 0.22
C ASP A 64 4.37 -10.87 1.54
N ALA A 65 4.44 -11.77 2.54
CA ALA A 65 5.01 -11.45 3.86
C ALA A 65 6.51 -11.08 3.80
N ASN A 66 7.23 -11.51 2.74
CA ASN A 66 8.60 -11.09 2.51
C ASN A 66 8.70 -9.73 1.77
N SER A 67 7.61 -8.98 1.58
CA SER A 67 7.67 -7.66 0.93
C SER A 67 8.27 -6.60 1.84
N ALA A 68 8.99 -5.63 1.28
CA ALA A 68 9.38 -4.42 1.98
C ALA A 68 8.23 -3.41 1.93
N VAL A 69 7.50 -3.27 3.04
CA VAL A 69 6.39 -2.33 3.17
C VAL A 69 6.90 -0.99 3.70
N TYR A 70 6.54 0.07 2.99
CA TYR A 70 6.87 1.46 3.30
C TYR A 70 5.58 2.27 3.41
N LEU A 71 5.36 2.94 4.54
CA LEU A 71 4.21 3.82 4.74
C LEU A 71 4.61 5.26 4.41
N ALA A 72 4.02 5.86 3.38
CA ALA A 72 4.19 7.28 3.06
C ALA A 72 3.39 8.12 4.07
N ASP A 73 4.10 8.82 4.95
CA ASP A 73 3.51 9.59 6.05
C ASP A 73 4.22 10.94 6.17
N SER A 74 3.49 12.05 6.30
CA SER A 74 4.09 13.39 6.46
C SER A 74 4.51 13.70 7.90
N ARG A 75 4.09 12.91 8.89
CA ARG A 75 4.29 13.23 10.30
C ARG A 75 5.63 12.72 10.83
N GLY A 76 6.58 13.64 10.99
CA GLY A 76 7.77 13.41 11.82
C GLY A 76 7.40 12.92 13.22
N GLU A 77 8.11 11.88 13.67
CA GLU A 77 8.14 11.24 15.00
C GLU A 77 6.83 11.12 15.84
N GLY A 78 6.48 9.87 16.16
CA GLY A 78 5.91 9.51 17.47
C GLY A 78 4.43 9.74 17.75
N ARG A 79 3.64 10.37 16.86
CA ARG A 79 2.20 10.59 17.12
C ARG A 79 1.30 9.52 16.47
N PRO A 80 0.46 8.78 17.24
CA PRO A 80 -0.54 7.88 16.65
C PRO A 80 -1.60 8.69 15.85
N PRO A 81 -2.15 8.19 14.72
CA PRO A 81 -2.79 8.97 13.64
C PRO A 81 -3.87 10.07 13.90
N LYS A 82 -4.43 10.26 15.11
CA LYS A 82 -5.85 10.60 15.38
C LYS A 82 -6.78 9.41 15.12
N VAL A 83 -7.92 9.41 15.80
CA VAL A 83 -9.16 8.78 15.35
C VAL A 83 -10.11 9.89 14.91
N GLU A 84 -10.61 9.84 13.68
CA GLU A 84 -11.92 10.40 13.33
C GLU A 84 -12.80 9.20 12.98
N ALA A 85 -13.90 9.04 13.70
CA ALA A 85 -14.67 7.79 13.67
C ALA A 85 -15.37 7.61 12.31
N GLU A 86 -14.94 6.60 11.55
CA GLU A 86 -15.69 6.17 10.38
C GLU A 86 -16.98 5.48 10.86
N GLN A 87 -18.11 6.12 10.54
CA GLN A 87 -19.42 5.49 10.65
C GLN A 87 -19.57 4.51 9.48
N THR A 88 -19.00 3.31 9.62
CA THR A 88 -19.36 2.18 8.76
C THR A 88 -20.82 1.85 9.01
N ALA A 89 -21.66 2.03 7.98
CA ALA A 89 -23.04 1.57 8.03
C ALA A 89 -23.07 0.03 8.09
N ASP A 90 -23.96 -0.52 8.91
CA ASP A 90 -24.10 -1.96 9.10
C ASP A 90 -24.72 -2.62 7.86
N ASP A 91 -23.90 -3.28 7.03
CA ASP A 91 -24.34 -4.24 6.02
C ASP A 91 -24.19 -5.67 6.58
N GLU A 92 -25.21 -6.16 7.29
CA GLU A 92 -25.31 -7.57 7.69
C GLU A 92 -25.65 -8.47 6.48
N GLU A 93 -24.63 -8.92 5.72
CA GLU A 93 -24.80 -10.07 4.83
C GLU A 93 -24.54 -11.40 5.58
N SER A 94 -25.61 -11.94 6.15
CA SER A 94 -25.69 -13.32 6.62
C SER A 94 -25.54 -14.30 5.45
N SER A 95 -24.32 -14.79 5.21
CA SER A 95 -24.08 -16.02 4.46
C SER A 95 -23.59 -17.14 5.40
N SER A 96 -24.47 -18.10 5.64
CA SER A 96 -24.05 -19.46 5.99
C SER A 96 -23.41 -20.09 4.75
N ASP A 97 -22.27 -20.77 4.91
CA ASP A 97 -21.95 -22.00 4.16
C ASP A 97 -20.69 -22.68 4.73
N GLU A 98 -20.60 -23.98 4.49
CA GLU A 98 -19.74 -24.94 5.19
C GLU A 98 -18.38 -25.17 4.46
N ASP A 99 -17.62 -26.18 4.90
CA ASP A 99 -16.36 -26.67 4.31
C ASP A 99 -15.10 -25.78 4.41
N SER A 100 -14.47 -25.76 5.60
CA SER A 100 -13.08 -25.30 5.79
C SER A 100 -12.08 -26.46 5.81
N GLU A 101 -11.17 -26.51 4.84
CA GLU A 101 -10.04 -27.47 4.82
C GLU A 101 -8.76 -26.78 5.34
N TYR A 102 -7.97 -27.48 6.16
CA TYR A 102 -6.88 -26.89 6.96
C TYR A 102 -5.48 -27.23 6.43
N GLU A 103 -4.69 -26.22 6.08
CA GLU A 103 -3.21 -26.30 6.00
C GLU A 103 -2.59 -25.06 6.66
N GLY A 104 -2.19 -25.20 7.93
CA GLY A 104 -1.54 -24.13 8.71
C GLY A 104 -2.49 -23.05 9.24
N ASP A 105 -1.90 -21.93 9.67
CA ASP A 105 -2.56 -20.85 10.43
C ASP A 105 -3.31 -19.84 9.54
N VAL A 106 -3.52 -20.15 8.25
CA VAL A 106 -4.09 -19.23 7.25
C VAL A 106 -5.36 -19.82 6.65
N ARG A 107 -6.49 -19.10 6.76
CA ARG A 107 -7.76 -19.51 6.12
C ARG A 107 -7.81 -19.09 4.65
N PHE A 108 -8.15 -20.03 3.77
CA PHE A 108 -8.34 -19.80 2.33
C PHE A 108 -9.82 -19.74 1.96
N VAL A 109 -10.49 -18.58 2.10
CA VAL A 109 -11.90 -18.45 1.69
C VAL A 109 -12.25 -17.08 1.09
N VAL A 110 -11.90 -16.85 -0.18
CA VAL A 110 -12.82 -16.25 -1.17
C VAL A 110 -12.53 -16.93 -2.51
N LYS A 111 -13.57 -17.41 -3.21
CA LYS A 111 -13.52 -17.64 -4.66
C LYS A 111 -14.05 -16.36 -5.32
N THR A 112 -13.24 -15.67 -6.10
CA THR A 112 -13.77 -14.61 -6.98
C THR A 112 -14.70 -15.22 -8.03
N SER A 113 -15.47 -14.38 -8.75
CA SER A 113 -16.28 -14.78 -9.92
C SER A 113 -15.52 -15.66 -10.91
N ASP A 114 -14.20 -15.44 -11.00
CA ASP A 114 -13.28 -16.06 -11.95
C ASP A 114 -12.64 -17.34 -11.38
N GLY A 115 -13.10 -17.81 -10.21
CA GLY A 115 -12.66 -19.06 -9.56
C GLY A 115 -11.31 -18.99 -8.84
N GLN A 116 -10.69 -17.81 -8.72
CA GLN A 116 -9.40 -17.67 -8.06
C GLN A 116 -9.55 -17.80 -6.54
N LYS A 117 -8.78 -18.71 -5.92
CA LYS A 117 -8.68 -18.83 -4.46
C LYS A 117 -7.82 -17.69 -3.91
N LEU A 118 -8.39 -16.87 -3.03
CA LEU A 118 -7.67 -15.83 -2.27
C LEU A 118 -7.33 -16.31 -0.86
N ARG A 119 -6.15 -15.88 -0.36
CA ARG A 119 -5.76 -15.97 1.06
C ARG A 119 -6.50 -14.87 1.83
N VAL A 120 -7.08 -15.22 2.97
CA VAL A 120 -7.86 -14.30 3.81
C VAL A 120 -7.31 -14.28 5.22
N ASP A 121 -7.00 -13.09 5.70
CA ASP A 121 -6.63 -12.81 7.09
C ASP A 121 -7.73 -11.95 7.75
N ARG A 122 -8.45 -12.55 8.69
CA ARG A 122 -9.58 -11.90 9.38
C ARG A 122 -9.15 -10.89 10.44
N SER A 123 -7.89 -10.88 10.88
CA SER A 123 -7.37 -9.89 11.83
C SER A 123 -7.49 -8.44 11.31
N TYR A 124 -7.52 -8.25 9.98
CA TYR A 124 -7.79 -6.98 9.33
C TYR A 124 -9.24 -6.45 9.54
N ARG A 125 -10.14 -7.25 10.15
CA ARG A 125 -11.45 -6.82 10.64
C ARG A 125 -11.51 -6.65 12.16
N ASP A 126 -10.52 -7.12 12.94
CA ASP A 126 -10.54 -7.03 14.40
C ASP A 126 -10.00 -5.68 14.87
N ALA A 127 -10.89 -4.83 15.37
CA ALA A 127 -10.54 -3.50 15.87
C ALA A 127 -9.51 -3.53 17.02
N SER A 128 -9.46 -4.61 17.80
CA SER A 128 -8.54 -4.80 18.92
C SER A 128 -7.12 -5.09 18.42
N GLU A 129 -6.99 -5.98 17.43
CA GLU A 129 -5.70 -6.25 16.78
C GLU A 129 -5.18 -5.03 16.01
N LEU A 130 -6.07 -4.32 15.31
CA LEU A 130 -5.74 -3.10 14.58
C LEU A 130 -5.23 -1.98 15.50
N GLU A 131 -5.86 -1.76 16.66
CA GLU A 131 -5.40 -0.76 17.64
C GLU A 131 -4.12 -1.21 18.37
N ALA A 132 -3.93 -2.52 18.61
CA ALA A 132 -2.67 -3.05 19.12
C ALA A 132 -1.51 -2.83 18.14
N CYS A 133 -1.72 -3.13 16.85
CA CYS A 133 -0.73 -2.88 15.79
C CYS A 133 -0.38 -1.39 15.68
N ARG A 134 -1.37 -0.50 15.78
CA ARG A 134 -1.19 0.96 15.73
C ARG A 134 -0.26 1.51 16.82
N GLN A 135 -0.21 0.85 17.98
CA GLN A 135 0.68 1.23 19.09
C GLN A 135 2.14 0.80 18.86
N VAL A 136 2.40 -0.08 17.88
CA VAL A 136 3.76 -0.46 17.49
C VAL A 136 4.42 0.71 16.76
N VAL A 137 5.52 1.21 17.34
CA VAL A 137 6.32 2.29 16.75
C VAL A 137 7.14 1.73 15.59
N LEU A 138 6.72 2.04 14.37
CA LEU A 138 7.49 1.75 13.15
C LEU A 138 8.67 2.73 13.01
N PRO A 139 9.86 2.27 12.59
CA PRO A 139 10.99 3.16 12.33
C PRO A 139 10.62 4.16 11.22
N CYS A 140 11.00 5.43 11.41
CA CYS A 140 10.71 6.50 10.44
C CYS A 140 12.00 6.99 9.80
N HIS A 141 11.99 7.14 8.48
CA HIS A 141 13.15 7.55 7.69
C HIS A 141 12.78 8.63 6.68
N ASP A 142 13.76 9.47 6.32
CA ASP A 142 13.73 10.24 5.07
C ASP A 142 13.69 9.25 3.88
N TYR A 143 12.87 9.52 2.87
CA TYR A 143 12.76 8.68 1.66
C TYR A 143 14.11 8.44 0.95
N THR A 144 15.09 9.34 1.10
CA THR A 144 16.45 9.19 0.56
C THR A 144 17.38 8.34 1.43
N ALA A 145 17.09 8.23 2.73
CA ALA A 145 17.93 7.49 3.69
C ALA A 145 17.63 5.98 3.69
N VAL A 146 16.50 5.57 3.10
CA VAL A 146 16.11 4.16 2.98
C VAL A 146 16.87 3.47 1.85
N THR A 147 17.36 2.26 2.12
CA THR A 147 17.86 1.35 1.08
C THR A 147 16.72 0.47 0.56
N TYR A 148 16.25 0.72 -0.66
CA TYR A 148 15.15 -0.04 -1.27
C TYR A 148 15.67 -1.33 -1.93
N PRO A 149 15.17 -2.52 -1.54
CA PRO A 149 15.78 -3.80 -1.92
C PRO A 149 15.46 -4.20 -3.37
N ALA A 150 16.46 -4.18 -4.25
CA ALA A 150 16.29 -4.51 -5.67
C ALA A 150 15.86 -5.97 -5.98
N ARG A 151 16.01 -6.89 -5.01
CA ARG A 151 15.70 -8.33 -5.15
C ARG A 151 14.42 -8.78 -4.42
N ARG A 152 13.75 -7.87 -3.70
CA ARG A 152 12.60 -8.17 -2.84
C ARG A 152 11.43 -7.25 -3.23
N PRO A 153 10.18 -7.75 -3.35
CA PRO A 153 9.04 -6.88 -3.66
C PRO A 153 9.00 -5.70 -2.70
N SER A 154 8.79 -4.49 -3.22
CA SER A 154 8.62 -3.29 -2.39
C SER A 154 7.21 -2.75 -2.58
N VAL A 155 6.59 -2.31 -1.49
CA VAL A 155 5.20 -1.86 -1.42
C VAL A 155 5.22 -0.49 -0.77
N LEU A 156 4.70 0.51 -1.48
CA LEU A 156 4.45 1.84 -0.92
C LEU A 156 2.96 1.95 -0.60
N VAL A 157 2.62 2.15 0.67
CA VAL A 157 1.26 2.45 1.12
C VAL A 157 1.13 3.95 1.25
N VAL A 158 0.08 4.52 0.66
CA VAL A 158 -0.13 5.96 0.60
C VAL A 158 -1.50 6.27 1.21
N GLY A 159 -1.47 6.97 2.35
CA GLY A 159 -2.69 7.35 3.07
C GLY A 159 -3.56 8.35 2.31
N GLY A 160 -4.80 8.49 2.73
CA GLY A 160 -5.74 9.42 2.11
C GLY A 160 -5.46 10.89 2.46
N GLU A 161 -5.75 11.83 1.55
CA GLU A 161 -5.34 13.24 1.69
C GLU A 161 -5.89 13.93 2.96
N ALA A 162 -7.08 13.56 3.43
CA ALA A 162 -7.69 14.12 4.64
C ALA A 162 -7.46 13.27 5.91
N GLN A 163 -7.46 11.95 5.79
CA GLN A 163 -7.47 11.01 6.93
C GLN A 163 -6.06 10.49 7.28
N GLY A 164 -5.12 10.52 6.34
CA GLY A 164 -3.82 9.88 6.48
C GLY A 164 -3.90 8.36 6.30
N LEU A 165 -3.02 7.63 7.00
CA LEU A 165 -2.92 6.18 6.97
C LEU A 165 -3.90 5.52 7.95
N SER A 166 -4.58 4.47 7.52
CA SER A 166 -5.47 3.65 8.33
C SER A 166 -4.72 2.72 9.29
N THR A 167 -5.46 2.15 10.25
CA THR A 167 -4.91 1.11 11.14
C THR A 167 -4.60 -0.18 10.39
N GLN A 168 -5.32 -0.48 9.30
CA GLN A 168 -5.07 -1.62 8.43
C GLN A 168 -3.76 -1.44 7.64
N ALA A 169 -3.50 -0.23 7.12
CA ALA A 169 -2.23 0.12 6.51
C ALA A 169 -1.06 -0.02 7.51
N HIS A 170 -1.25 0.44 8.75
CA HIS A 170 -0.25 0.31 9.80
C HIS A 170 -0.01 -1.16 10.19
N LYS A 171 -1.08 -1.98 10.31
CA LYS A 171 -0.96 -3.43 10.53
C LYS A 171 -0.15 -4.12 9.44
N LEU A 172 -0.41 -3.83 8.17
CA LEU A 172 0.34 -4.40 7.04
C LEU A 172 1.86 -4.12 7.15
N ALA A 173 2.24 -2.94 7.61
CA ALA A 173 3.64 -2.62 7.87
C ALA A 173 4.20 -3.34 9.10
N VAL A 174 3.43 -3.50 10.18
CA VAL A 174 3.85 -4.30 11.35
C VAL A 174 4.08 -5.76 10.94
N ASP A 175 3.12 -6.38 10.23
CA ASP A 175 3.18 -7.77 9.78
C ASP A 175 4.40 -8.08 8.89
N CYS A 176 4.80 -7.11 8.05
CA CYS A 176 5.92 -7.25 7.11
C CYS A 176 7.27 -6.72 7.63
N GLY A 177 7.34 -6.24 8.89
CA GLY A 177 8.54 -5.58 9.43
C GLY A 177 8.95 -4.32 8.65
N GLY A 178 7.95 -3.55 8.22
CA GLY A 178 8.08 -2.35 7.40
C GLY A 178 8.49 -1.08 8.16
N SER A 179 8.52 0.05 7.46
CA SER A 179 8.93 1.34 8.00
C SER A 179 8.06 2.49 7.51
N ARG A 180 8.05 3.61 8.21
CA ARG A 180 7.49 4.88 7.74
C ARG A 180 8.55 5.63 6.93
N VAL A 181 8.13 6.25 5.84
CA VAL A 181 8.96 7.08 4.95
C VAL A 181 8.29 8.42 4.73
N HIS A 182 9.08 9.49 4.78
CA HIS A 182 8.57 10.85 4.58
C HIS A 182 9.45 11.61 3.58
N VAL A 183 8.84 12.56 2.89
CA VAL A 183 9.55 13.58 2.10
C VAL A 183 9.70 14.80 3.01
N PRO A 184 10.93 15.28 3.31
CA PRO A 184 11.12 16.48 4.11
C PRO A 184 10.42 17.70 3.48
N SER A 185 9.78 18.51 4.32
CA SER A 185 9.23 19.83 3.95
C SER A 185 9.83 20.92 4.84
N ASP A 186 10.38 21.96 4.21
CA ASP A 186 10.75 23.20 4.89
C ASP A 186 9.56 24.18 4.93
N ASN A 187 9.62 25.15 5.85
CA ASN A 187 8.70 26.30 5.96
C ASN A 187 7.24 25.97 6.36
N GLU A 188 7.04 25.22 7.44
CA GLU A 188 5.74 25.03 8.12
C GLU A 188 4.62 24.37 7.28
N VAL A 189 4.93 23.84 6.09
CA VAL A 189 3.96 23.15 5.23
C VAL A 189 3.64 21.76 5.82
N GLU A 190 2.39 21.57 6.26
CA GLU A 190 1.93 20.36 6.97
C GLU A 190 2.10 19.05 6.17
N SER A 191 1.95 19.09 4.85
CA SER A 191 2.19 17.97 3.94
C SER A 191 2.30 18.43 2.49
N LEU A 192 2.95 17.60 1.66
CA LEU A 192 2.90 17.69 0.21
C LEU A 192 1.65 16.93 -0.29
N ASN A 193 1.10 17.31 -1.46
CA ASN A 193 0.00 16.56 -2.05
C ASN A 193 0.36 15.06 -2.20
N THR A 194 -0.58 14.20 -1.81
CA THR A 194 -0.43 12.74 -1.74
C THR A 194 0.16 12.11 -3.00
N ALA A 195 -0.30 12.51 -4.20
CA ALA A 195 0.20 11.97 -5.45
C ALA A 195 1.62 12.46 -5.79
N VAL A 196 1.99 13.67 -5.38
CA VAL A 196 3.35 14.22 -5.56
C VAL A 196 4.32 13.52 -4.60
N ALA A 197 3.96 13.37 -3.33
CA ALA A 197 4.76 12.63 -2.35
C ALA A 197 5.01 11.18 -2.80
N ALA A 198 3.95 10.47 -3.22
CA ALA A 198 4.07 9.13 -3.79
C ALA A 198 4.99 9.10 -5.02
N SER A 199 4.86 10.07 -5.93
CA SER A 199 5.71 10.16 -7.13
C SER A 199 7.19 10.33 -6.81
N ILE A 200 7.53 11.17 -5.82
CA ILE A 200 8.91 11.38 -5.35
C ILE A 200 9.49 10.08 -4.77
N ILE A 201 8.76 9.42 -3.87
CA ILE A 201 9.22 8.19 -3.22
C ILE A 201 9.36 7.06 -4.25
N LEU A 202 8.37 6.85 -5.13
CA LEU A 202 8.41 5.83 -6.18
C LEU A 202 9.55 6.06 -7.19
N PHE A 203 9.86 7.32 -7.50
CA PHE A 203 11.01 7.65 -8.35
C PHE A 203 12.33 7.26 -7.68
N GLU A 204 12.51 7.59 -6.39
CA GLU A 204 13.71 7.24 -5.63
C GLU A 204 13.88 5.72 -5.46
N MET A 205 12.81 5.02 -5.10
CA MET A 205 12.75 3.55 -5.09
C MET A 205 13.23 2.99 -6.44
N ARG A 206 12.64 3.47 -7.54
CA ARG A 206 12.97 3.01 -8.90
C ARG A 206 14.42 3.32 -9.27
N ARG A 207 14.95 4.48 -8.87
CA ARG A 207 16.34 4.90 -9.10
C ARG A 207 17.32 3.93 -8.43
N GLN A 208 17.15 3.64 -7.14
CA GLN A 208 18.00 2.70 -6.42
C GLN A 208 17.95 1.28 -7.02
N ILE A 209 16.75 0.79 -7.33
CA ILE A 209 16.54 -0.51 -7.98
C ILE A 209 17.29 -0.60 -9.32
N MET A 210 17.22 0.45 -10.14
CA MET A 210 17.90 0.48 -11.45
C MET A 210 19.43 0.54 -11.33
N LEU A 211 19.96 1.27 -10.34
CA LEU A 211 21.40 1.33 -10.07
C LEU A 211 21.95 -0.01 -9.54
N ALA A 212 21.21 -0.68 -8.66
CA ALA A 212 21.57 -2.03 -8.21
C ALA A 212 21.54 -3.06 -9.35
N ALA A 213 20.56 -2.95 -10.25
CA ALA A 213 20.47 -3.82 -11.43
C ALA A 213 21.66 -3.62 -12.37
N SER A 214 22.03 -2.39 -12.71
CA SER A 214 23.17 -2.13 -13.62
C SER A 214 24.51 -2.55 -13.01
N ALA A 215 24.72 -2.32 -11.71
CA ALA A 215 25.91 -2.79 -10.98
C ALA A 215 26.05 -4.32 -11.01
N SER A 216 24.93 -5.06 -10.91
CA SER A 216 24.95 -6.54 -10.97
C SER A 216 25.29 -7.10 -12.37
N GLN A 217 25.08 -6.31 -13.44
CA GLN A 217 25.41 -6.72 -14.81
C GLN A 217 26.88 -6.45 -15.16
N SER A 218 27.52 -5.42 -14.59
CA SER A 218 28.94 -5.13 -14.84
C SER A 218 29.85 -6.16 -14.18
N SER A 219 29.58 -6.55 -12.93
CA SER A 219 30.37 -7.56 -12.22
C SER A 219 30.30 -8.94 -12.87
N HIS A 220 29.14 -9.35 -13.41
CA HIS A 220 29.02 -10.63 -14.10
C HIS A 220 29.84 -10.67 -15.42
N LYS A 221 29.79 -9.58 -16.21
CA LYS A 221 30.61 -9.45 -17.44
C LYS A 221 32.12 -9.41 -17.17
N GLN A 222 32.54 -8.88 -16.02
CA GLN A 222 33.94 -8.77 -15.67
C GLN A 222 34.51 -10.09 -15.11
N ALA A 223 33.66 -10.96 -14.54
CA ALA A 223 34.03 -12.33 -14.21
C ALA A 223 34.28 -13.18 -15.47
N ASP A 224 33.34 -13.19 -16.43
CA ASP A 224 33.49 -13.93 -17.69
C ASP A 224 34.66 -13.45 -18.57
N ALA A 225 35.08 -12.20 -18.45
CA ALA A 225 36.22 -11.65 -19.19
C ALA A 225 37.60 -11.95 -18.54
N SER A 226 37.64 -12.69 -17.43
CA SER A 226 38.86 -13.05 -16.69
C SER A 226 39.03 -14.56 -16.48
N ALA A 227 38.24 -15.36 -17.19
CA ALA A 227 38.33 -16.81 -17.30
C ALA A 227 38.78 -17.23 -18.71
#